data_AF-A0A1Q5UB47-F1
#
_entry.id   AF-A0A1Q5UB47-F1
#
_cell.length_a   1.000
_cell.length_b   1.000
_cell.length_c   1.000
_cell.angle_alpha   90.00
_cell.angle_beta   90.00
_cell.angle_gamma   90.00
#
_symmetry.space_group_name_H-M   'P 1'
#
loop_
_entity.id
_entity.type
_entity.pdbx_description
1 polymer ?
#
loop_
_entity_poly.entity_id
_entity_poly.type
_entity_poly.pdbx_seq_one_letter_code
_entity_poly.pdbx_strand_id
1 'polypeptide(L)'
;MATAAQKRINLVVSRIIPPVLLGAVVYASYAITKTLCVNPGYLPLGAERLRAEAKSEDPKHKHGKRRRRKSRSRTRDAEKNDKPASDVDVDLERGINNHAGGKAYQLDPFGLESFYTKDVFVCQEDGRPPYCSTCCQFKTDRAHHCREVDRCTRKMDHFCPW
;
A
#
# COMPACT_ATOMS: atom_id res chain seq x y z
N MET A 1 -31.24 47.17 30.02
CA MET A 1 -31.06 46.16 31.10
C MET A 1 -31.64 44.84 30.60
N ALA A 2 -30.92 43.71 30.70
CA ALA A 2 -31.43 42.42 30.27
C ALA A 2 -32.64 41.99 31.13
N THR A 3 -33.73 41.55 30.48
CA THR A 3 -34.95 41.10 31.16
C THR A 3 -34.66 39.85 32.01
N ALA A 4 -35.47 39.62 33.05
CA ALA A 4 -35.32 38.45 33.93
C ALA A 4 -35.40 37.12 33.16
N ALA A 5 -36.20 37.07 32.08
CA ALA A 5 -36.28 35.94 31.17
C ALA A 5 -34.96 35.71 30.42
N GLN A 6 -34.34 36.77 29.90
CA GLN A 6 -33.06 36.67 29.18
C GLN A 6 -31.94 36.13 30.07
N LYS A 7 -31.90 36.51 31.36
CA LYS A 7 -30.92 36.00 32.33
C LYS A 7 -31.09 34.50 32.59
N ARG A 8 -32.33 34.01 32.65
CA ARG A 8 -32.64 32.58 32.82
C ARG A 8 -32.24 31.77 31.59
N ILE A 9 -32.54 32.28 30.39
CA ILE A 9 -32.14 31.64 29.13
C ILE A 9 -30.62 31.55 29.04
N ASN A 10 -29.90 32.64 29.30
CA ASN A 10 -28.44 32.65 29.24
C ASN A 10 -27.81 31.65 30.25
N LEU A 11 -28.39 31.50 31.44
CA LEU A 11 -27.96 30.53 32.45
C LEU A 11 -28.18 29.07 32.05
N VAL A 12 -29.26 28.79 31.31
CA VAL A 12 -29.55 27.43 30.80
C VAL A 12 -28.63 27.12 29.63
N VAL A 13 -28.49 28.06 28.70
CA VAL A 13 -27.61 27.95 27.53
C VAL A 13 -26.16 27.75 27.96
N SER A 14 -25.67 28.50 28.96
CA SER A 14 -24.31 28.35 29.47
C SER A 14 -24.05 26.99 30.14
N ARG A 15 -25.10 26.28 30.58
CA ARG A 15 -25.00 24.94 31.19
C ARG A 15 -25.09 23.82 30.16
N ILE A 16 -25.82 24.03 29.05
CA ILE A 16 -26.06 23.02 28.01
C ILE A 16 -24.97 23.05 26.93
N ILE A 17 -24.47 24.22 26.56
CA ILE A 17 -23.45 24.33 25.50
C ILE A 17 -22.18 23.54 25.85
N PRO A 18 -21.57 23.63 27.04
CA PRO A 18 -20.34 22.91 27.35
C PRO A 18 -20.42 21.38 27.18
N PRO A 19 -21.43 20.65 27.72
CA PRO A 19 -21.52 19.20 27.52
C PRO A 19 -21.82 18.82 26.07
N VAL A 20 -22.58 19.64 25.33
CA VAL A 20 -22.83 19.39 23.89
C VAL A 20 -21.54 19.54 23.08
N LEU A 21 -20.77 20.60 23.31
CA LEU A 21 -19.47 20.79 22.65
C LEU A 21 -18.49 19.68 23.03
N LEU A 22 -18.44 19.29 24.31
CA LEU A 22 -17.61 18.19 24.77
C LEU A 22 -18.01 16.87 24.09
N GLY A 23 -19.30 16.57 24.02
CA GLY A 23 -19.80 15.38 23.33
C GLY A 23 -19.45 15.37 21.83
N ALA A 24 -19.57 16.52 21.16
CA ALA A 24 -19.17 16.66 19.76
C ALA A 24 -17.66 16.44 19.56
N VAL A 25 -16.82 17.00 20.42
CA VAL A 25 -15.35 16.82 20.37
C VAL A 25 -14.97 15.37 20.65
N VAL A 26 -15.58 14.73 21.65
CA VAL A 26 -15.34 13.31 21.96
C VAL A 26 -15.75 12.42 20.79
N TYR A 27 -16.92 12.67 20.21
CA TYR A 27 -17.40 11.90 19.06
C TYR A 27 -16.50 12.07 17.83
N ALA A 28 -16.11 13.31 17.50
CA ALA A 28 -15.20 13.57 16.39
C ALA A 28 -13.84 12.89 16.61
N SER A 29 -13.28 13.01 17.81
CA SER A 29 -12.05 12.31 18.21
C SER A 29 -12.19 10.80 18.02
N TYR A 30 -13.26 10.19 18.51
CA TYR A 30 -13.53 8.77 18.35
C TYR A 30 -13.63 8.35 16.87
N ALA A 31 -14.37 9.10 16.05
CA ALA A 31 -14.55 8.79 14.64
C ALA A 31 -13.21 8.84 13.86
N ILE A 32 -12.38 9.85 14.15
CA ILE A 32 -11.05 9.99 13.56
C ILE A 32 -10.14 8.85 14.02
N THR A 33 -10.02 8.65 15.33
CA THR A 33 -9.15 7.60 15.90
C THR A 33 -9.55 6.22 15.40
N LYS A 34 -10.85 5.90 15.35
CA LYS A 34 -11.34 4.63 14.79
C LYS A 34 -10.90 4.45 13.34
N THR A 35 -11.01 5.49 12.52
CA THR A 35 -10.61 5.43 11.10
C THR A 35 -9.11 5.20 10.95
N LEU A 36 -8.30 5.90 11.75
CA LEU A 36 -6.83 5.75 11.73
C LEU A 36 -6.38 4.37 12.20
N CYS A 37 -6.99 3.82 13.26
CA CYS A 37 -6.59 2.54 13.82
C CYS A 37 -7.06 1.33 12.98
N VAL A 38 -8.23 1.42 12.34
CA VAL A 38 -8.79 0.29 11.56
C VAL A 38 -8.31 0.32 10.11
N ASN A 39 -8.19 1.51 9.51
CA ASN A 39 -7.86 1.66 8.10
C ASN A 39 -6.73 2.68 7.89
N PRO A 40 -5.48 2.36 8.28
CA PRO A 40 -4.30 3.19 8.00
C PRO A 40 -3.93 3.23 6.49
N GLY A 41 -4.79 2.73 5.61
CA GLY A 41 -4.54 2.71 4.17
C GLY A 41 -3.56 1.62 3.72
N TYR A 42 -3.36 0.55 4.50
CA TYR A 42 -2.54 -0.58 4.07
C TYR A 42 -3.21 -1.36 2.95
N LEU A 43 -2.40 -1.80 1.99
CA LEU A 43 -2.81 -2.79 1.01
C LEU A 43 -2.89 -4.16 1.70
N PRO A 44 -3.78 -5.06 1.21
CA PRO A 44 -3.82 -6.42 1.69
C PRO A 44 -2.48 -7.11 1.45
N LEU A 45 -2.10 -8.02 2.34
CA LEU A 45 -0.95 -8.89 2.08
C LEU A 45 -1.33 -9.89 0.99
N GLY A 46 -0.35 -10.23 0.16
CA GLY A 46 -0.47 -11.32 -0.79
C GLY A 46 -0.69 -12.65 -0.08
N ALA A 47 -1.43 -13.55 -0.72
CA ALA A 47 -1.73 -14.88 -0.20
C ALA A 47 -0.48 -15.67 0.22
N GLU A 48 0.64 -15.50 -0.50
CA GLU A 48 1.91 -16.15 -0.15
C GLU A 48 2.47 -15.62 1.17
N ARG A 49 2.47 -14.30 1.38
CA ARG A 49 2.94 -13.71 2.64
C ARG A 49 2.02 -14.07 3.79
N LEU A 50 0.70 -14.04 3.58
CA LEU A 50 -0.28 -14.50 4.58
C LEU A 50 -0.03 -15.97 4.98
N ARG A 51 0.25 -16.85 4.01
CA ARG A 51 0.60 -18.25 4.28
C ARG A 51 1.94 -18.38 5.01
N ALA A 52 2.91 -17.53 4.72
CA ALA A 52 4.20 -17.53 5.41
C ALA A 52 4.07 -17.05 6.87
N GLU A 53 3.29 -16.00 7.12
CA GLU A 53 3.00 -15.50 8.46
C GLU A 53 2.19 -16.52 9.27
N ALA A 54 1.17 -17.15 8.67
CA ALA A 54 0.42 -18.22 9.33
C ALA A 54 1.28 -19.43 9.73
N LYS A 55 2.37 -19.69 9.00
CA LYS A 55 3.34 -20.76 9.34
C LYS A 55 4.36 -20.34 10.40
N SER A 56 4.67 -19.05 10.53
CA SER A 56 5.64 -18.58 11.53
C SER A 56 5.04 -18.48 12.94
N GLU A 57 3.73 -18.31 13.05
CA GLU A 57 3.01 -18.32 14.32
C GLU A 57 2.91 -19.73 14.95
N ASP A 58 3.28 -20.79 14.22
CA ASP A 58 3.37 -22.15 14.75
C ASP A 58 4.65 -22.29 15.62
N PRO A 59 4.56 -22.56 16.94
CA PRO A 59 5.66 -22.45 17.89
C PRO A 59 6.89 -23.37 17.63
N LYS A 60 6.82 -24.27 16.65
CA LYS A 60 7.77 -25.39 16.51
C LYS A 60 8.97 -25.16 15.60
N HIS A 61 9.09 -24.05 14.87
CA HIS A 61 10.22 -23.84 13.94
C HIS A 61 10.99 -22.53 14.17
N LYS A 62 11.78 -22.46 15.25
CA LYS A 62 12.93 -21.56 15.29
C LYS A 62 14.06 -22.13 14.41
N HIS A 63 14.15 -21.71 13.14
CA HIS A 63 15.37 -21.91 12.38
C HIS A 63 15.75 -20.72 11.50
N GLY A 64 16.94 -20.18 11.80
CA GLY A 64 17.91 -19.76 10.79
C GLY A 64 17.72 -18.38 10.20
N LYS A 65 18.39 -17.37 10.78
CA LYS A 65 18.73 -16.12 10.08
C LYS A 65 19.37 -16.46 8.73
N ARG A 66 18.62 -16.31 7.62
CA ARG A 66 19.17 -16.36 6.26
C ARG A 66 20.15 -15.19 6.10
N ARG A 67 21.44 -15.46 6.32
CA ARG A 67 22.54 -14.58 5.94
C ARG A 67 22.45 -14.35 4.43
N ARG A 68 22.05 -13.15 4.03
CA ARG A 68 22.04 -12.66 2.64
C ARG A 68 23.48 -12.65 2.14
N ARG A 69 23.90 -13.67 1.40
CA ARG A 69 25.23 -13.72 0.75
C ARG A 69 25.31 -12.59 -0.29
N LYS A 70 26.27 -11.69 -0.10
CA LYS A 70 26.65 -10.61 -1.00
C LYS A 70 27.32 -11.21 -2.24
N SER A 71 26.64 -11.27 -3.38
CA SER A 71 27.28 -11.60 -4.66
C SER A 71 27.86 -10.34 -5.28
N ARG A 72 29.21 -10.28 -5.32
CA ARG A 72 29.98 -9.33 -6.12
C ARG A 72 29.60 -9.50 -7.60
N SER A 73 29.09 -8.44 -8.23
CA SER A 73 28.93 -8.38 -9.69
C SER A 73 30.29 -8.18 -10.33
N ARG A 74 30.69 -9.13 -11.19
CA ARG A 74 31.81 -9.01 -12.11
C ARG A 74 31.28 -8.46 -13.43
N THR A 75 31.97 -7.46 -13.95
CA THR A 75 31.80 -6.84 -15.27
C THR A 75 31.90 -7.86 -16.41
N ARG A 76 31.08 -7.70 -17.46
CA ARG A 76 31.35 -8.16 -18.83
C ARG A 76 30.66 -7.27 -19.85
N ASP A 77 31.48 -6.67 -20.70
CA ASP A 77 31.15 -5.93 -21.93
C ASP A 77 30.69 -6.89 -23.06
N ALA A 78 29.83 -6.42 -23.96
CA ALA A 78 29.66 -6.82 -25.38
C ALA A 78 28.32 -6.23 -25.88
N GLU A 79 28.35 -5.09 -26.55
CA GLU A 79 28.42 -4.96 -28.03
C GLU A 79 27.01 -4.80 -28.63
N LYS A 80 26.76 -3.58 -29.11
CA LYS A 80 25.54 -3.09 -29.74
C LYS A 80 25.59 -3.45 -31.22
N ASN A 81 24.53 -4.05 -31.77
CA ASN A 81 24.36 -4.13 -33.22
C ASN A 81 22.96 -3.65 -33.63
N ASP A 82 22.94 -2.71 -34.58
CA ASP A 82 21.79 -1.94 -35.03
C ASP A 82 21.15 -2.55 -36.30
N LYS A 83 19.83 -2.30 -36.45
CA LYS A 83 18.96 -2.31 -37.68
C LYS A 83 18.21 -3.61 -38.06
N PRO A 84 17.12 -3.54 -38.87
CA PRO A 84 16.03 -2.55 -38.94
C PRO A 84 14.61 -3.19 -38.87
N ALA A 85 13.59 -2.34 -38.79
CA ALA A 85 12.18 -2.68 -38.63
C ALA A 85 11.53 -3.40 -39.83
N SER A 86 10.82 -4.50 -39.56
CA SER A 86 9.69 -4.96 -40.37
C SER A 86 8.77 -5.84 -39.52
N ASP A 87 7.53 -5.37 -39.37
CA ASP A 87 6.28 -6.13 -39.17
C ASP A 87 6.34 -7.35 -38.24
N VAL A 88 5.97 -7.17 -36.96
CA VAL A 88 5.76 -8.29 -36.05
C VAL A 88 4.70 -7.95 -35.02
N ASP A 89 3.66 -8.79 -35.02
CA ASP A 89 2.68 -8.98 -33.94
C ASP A 89 3.40 -8.89 -32.58
N VAL A 90 2.94 -7.99 -31.69
CA VAL A 90 3.57 -7.76 -30.40
C VAL A 90 3.26 -8.96 -29.50
N ASP A 91 4.13 -9.96 -29.57
CA ASP A 91 4.19 -11.12 -28.68
C ASP A 91 4.41 -10.64 -27.23
N LEU A 92 3.30 -10.38 -26.54
CA LEU A 92 3.21 -9.86 -25.17
C LEU A 92 3.83 -10.82 -24.12
N GLU A 93 4.30 -12.00 -24.54
CA GLU A 93 4.96 -13.00 -23.68
C GLU A 93 6.50 -12.99 -23.79
N ARG A 94 7.11 -12.27 -24.74
CA ARG A 94 8.57 -12.24 -24.89
C ARG A 94 9.23 -11.12 -24.07
N GLY A 95 9.57 -11.46 -22.83
CA GLY A 95 9.99 -10.54 -21.78
C GLY A 95 11.21 -9.63 -22.04
N ILE A 96 11.16 -8.46 -21.39
CA ILE A 96 12.31 -7.59 -21.10
C ILE A 96 12.76 -7.89 -19.67
N ASN A 97 13.95 -8.45 -19.55
CA ASN A 97 14.59 -8.78 -18.29
C ASN A 97 14.92 -7.50 -17.51
N ASN A 98 14.07 -7.03 -16.60
CA ASN A 98 14.48 -6.10 -15.55
C ASN A 98 13.66 -6.30 -14.25
N HIS A 99 14.36 -6.73 -13.20
CA HIS A 99 14.01 -6.68 -11.77
C HIS A 99 12.81 -7.44 -11.20
N ALA A 100 11.95 -8.09 -11.99
CA ALA A 100 11.03 -9.10 -11.47
C ALA A 100 11.72 -10.46 -11.41
N GLY A 101 12.38 -10.78 -10.30
CA GLY A 101 13.02 -12.08 -10.10
C GLY A 101 12.03 -13.24 -10.26
N GLY A 102 12.02 -13.86 -11.45
CA GLY A 102 11.86 -15.30 -11.72
C GLY A 102 10.62 -16.05 -11.20
N LYS A 103 9.65 -15.40 -10.55
CA LYS A 103 8.38 -16.00 -10.13
C LYS A 103 7.30 -14.93 -10.11
N ALA A 104 6.98 -14.37 -11.28
CA ALA A 104 5.72 -13.69 -11.47
C ALA A 104 4.62 -14.76 -11.34
N TYR A 105 4.07 -14.86 -10.15
CA TYR A 105 2.86 -15.59 -9.78
C TYR A 105 1.84 -15.53 -10.93
N GLN A 106 1.17 -16.66 -11.19
CA GLN A 106 0.07 -16.69 -12.13
C GLN A 106 -1.01 -15.74 -11.62
N LEU A 107 -1.32 -14.74 -12.44
CA LEU A 107 -2.37 -13.77 -12.17
C LEU A 107 -3.67 -14.44 -12.52
N ASP A 108 -4.59 -14.55 -11.57
CA ASP A 108 -5.97 -14.87 -11.90
C ASP A 108 -6.52 -13.69 -12.75
N PRO A 109 -6.95 -13.91 -14.00
CA PRO A 109 -7.37 -12.83 -14.91
C PRO A 109 -8.43 -11.91 -14.29
N PHE A 110 -9.30 -12.45 -13.43
CA PHE A 110 -10.37 -11.73 -12.73
C PHE A 110 -9.88 -10.61 -11.81
N GLY A 111 -8.69 -10.72 -11.21
CA GLY A 111 -8.18 -9.69 -10.28
C GLY A 111 -7.64 -8.45 -11.00
N LEU A 112 -7.22 -8.60 -12.25
CA LEU A 112 -6.51 -7.59 -13.04
C LEU A 112 -7.46 -6.75 -13.91
N GLU A 113 -8.67 -7.23 -14.16
CA GLU A 113 -9.71 -6.49 -14.88
C GLU A 113 -9.91 -5.10 -14.27
N SER A 114 -10.02 -5.02 -12.93
CA SER A 114 -10.17 -3.73 -12.22
C SER A 114 -9.02 -2.74 -12.41
N PHE A 115 -7.84 -3.22 -12.82
CA PHE A 115 -6.68 -2.38 -13.12
C PHE A 115 -6.74 -1.89 -14.56
N TYR A 116 -7.00 -2.78 -15.51
CA TYR A 116 -7.08 -2.45 -16.93
C TYR A 116 -8.36 -1.71 -17.33
N THR A 117 -9.41 -1.77 -16.51
CA THR A 117 -10.64 -0.97 -16.71
C THR A 117 -10.48 0.49 -16.32
N LYS A 118 -9.31 0.92 -15.81
CA LYS A 118 -9.07 2.32 -15.44
C LYS A 118 -8.66 3.13 -16.66
N ASP A 119 -9.21 4.33 -16.77
CA ASP A 119 -8.86 5.28 -17.83
C ASP A 119 -7.37 5.69 -17.79
N VAL A 120 -6.81 5.79 -16.58
CA VAL A 120 -5.39 6.12 -16.34
C VAL A 120 -4.83 5.24 -15.24
N PHE A 121 -3.68 4.61 -15.48
CA PHE A 121 -2.98 3.77 -14.52
C PHE A 121 -1.46 3.87 -14.67
N VAL A 122 -0.74 3.57 -13.59
CA VAL A 122 0.72 3.47 -13.59
C VAL A 122 1.13 2.02 -13.84
N CYS A 123 1.90 1.78 -14.90
CA CYS A 123 2.49 0.49 -15.24
C CYS A 123 4.01 0.52 -15.25
N GLN A 124 4.61 -0.66 -15.15
CA GLN A 124 6.00 -0.88 -15.51
C GLN A 124 6.16 -0.93 -17.04
N GLU A 125 7.40 -1.03 -17.51
CA GLU A 125 7.74 -1.13 -18.95
C GLU A 125 7.10 -2.35 -19.64
N ASP A 126 6.73 -3.37 -18.87
CA ASP A 126 6.06 -4.59 -19.32
C ASP A 126 4.52 -4.45 -19.41
N GLY A 127 3.97 -3.25 -19.15
CA GLY A 127 2.52 -3.01 -19.15
C GLY A 127 1.78 -3.63 -17.97
N ARG A 128 2.49 -4.13 -16.95
CA ARG A 128 1.90 -4.72 -15.74
C ARG A 128 1.91 -3.71 -14.58
N PRO A 129 0.96 -3.81 -13.64
CA PRO A 129 1.00 -3.01 -12.43
C PRO A 129 2.28 -3.27 -11.63
N PRO A 130 2.86 -2.25 -10.97
CA PRO A 130 4.06 -2.43 -10.17
C PRO A 130 3.86 -3.45 -9.05
N TYR A 131 4.79 -4.39 -8.88
CA TYR A 131 4.70 -5.42 -7.84
C TYR A 131 5.55 -5.13 -6.59
N CYS A 132 5.12 -5.61 -5.42
CA CYS A 132 5.92 -5.65 -4.20
C CYS A 132 6.26 -7.08 -3.81
N SER A 133 7.56 -7.44 -3.91
CA SER A 133 8.06 -8.75 -3.48
C SER A 133 8.01 -8.99 -1.98
N THR A 134 8.06 -7.92 -1.16
CA THR A 134 8.01 -8.06 0.31
C THR A 134 6.60 -8.40 0.77
N CYS A 135 5.59 -7.73 0.24
CA CYS A 135 4.17 -7.93 0.60
C CYS A 135 3.48 -9.01 -0.25
N CYS A 136 4.18 -9.56 -1.23
CA CYS A 136 3.67 -10.49 -2.24
C CYS A 136 2.40 -10.02 -2.97
N GLN A 137 2.29 -8.72 -3.27
CA GLN A 137 1.05 -8.14 -3.81
C GLN A 137 1.33 -6.99 -4.79
N PHE A 138 0.43 -6.77 -5.75
CA PHE A 138 0.49 -5.66 -6.69
C PHE A 138 0.18 -4.33 -6.01
N LYS A 139 1.01 -3.33 -6.28
CA LYS A 139 0.80 -1.97 -5.83
C LYS A 139 -0.34 -1.36 -6.63
N THR A 140 -1.34 -0.84 -5.92
CA THR A 140 -2.31 0.08 -6.52
C THR A 140 -1.62 1.38 -6.89
N ASP A 141 -2.29 2.21 -7.68
CA ASP A 141 -1.77 3.53 -8.04
C ASP A 141 -1.37 4.34 -6.79
N ARG A 142 -0.22 5.03 -6.89
CA ARG A 142 0.44 5.79 -5.81
C ARG A 142 0.76 5.01 -4.53
N ALA A 143 0.74 3.68 -4.54
CA ALA A 143 1.10 2.88 -3.38
C ALA A 143 2.61 2.59 -3.34
N HIS A 144 3.22 2.76 -2.16
CA HIS A 144 4.63 2.45 -1.94
C HIS A 144 4.79 1.48 -0.78
N HIS A 145 5.85 0.66 -0.84
CA HIS A 145 6.21 -0.20 0.29
C HIS A 145 7.08 0.60 1.26
N CYS A 146 6.62 0.73 2.50
CA CYS A 146 7.41 1.33 3.57
C CYS A 146 8.05 0.21 4.38
N ARG A 147 9.39 0.24 4.49
CA ARG A 147 10.13 -0.77 5.25
C ARG A 147 9.91 -0.64 6.77
N GLU A 148 9.75 0.59 7.26
CA GLU A 148 9.54 0.86 8.70
C GLU A 148 8.18 0.33 9.19
N VAL A 149 7.16 0.43 8.34
CA VAL A 149 5.80 -0.10 8.62
C VAL A 149 5.68 -1.57 8.18
N ASP A 150 6.66 -2.07 7.41
CA ASP A 150 6.69 -3.39 6.76
C ASP A 150 5.42 -3.73 5.93
N ARG A 151 4.80 -2.69 5.37
CA ARG A 151 3.54 -2.79 4.63
C ARG A 151 3.56 -1.88 3.40
N CYS A 152 2.78 -2.26 2.39
CA CYS A 152 2.42 -1.34 1.31
C CYS A 152 1.31 -0.39 1.77
N THR A 153 1.51 0.89 1.61
CA THR A 153 0.60 1.98 2.00
C THR A 153 0.06 2.70 0.76
N ARG A 154 -1.24 2.97 0.73
CA ARG A 154 -1.89 3.77 -0.33
C ARG A 154 -1.49 5.25 -0.19
N LYS A 155 -1.22 5.92 -1.32
CA LYS A 155 -0.87 7.35 -1.37
C LYS A 155 0.25 7.74 -0.39
N MET A 156 1.24 6.86 -0.24
CA MET A 156 2.37 7.11 0.64
C MET A 156 3.27 8.18 0.03
N ASP A 157 3.63 9.18 0.83
CA ASP A 157 4.58 10.22 0.42
C ASP A 157 5.97 9.88 0.97
N HIS A 158 6.13 9.97 2.29
CA HIS A 158 7.33 9.56 2.99
C HIS A 158 6.99 9.00 4.38
N PHE A 159 7.97 8.36 5.02
CA PHE A 159 7.90 8.03 6.43
C PHE A 159 8.38 9.25 7.24
N CYS A 160 7.56 9.76 8.16
CA CYS A 160 7.92 10.87 9.05
C CYS A 160 8.27 10.32 10.43
N PRO A 161 9.53 10.38 10.88
CA PRO A 161 9.93 9.98 12.23
C PRO A 161 9.74 11.10 13.27
N TRP A 162 9.39 12.32 12.83
CA TRP A 162 9.19 13.52 13.63
C TRP A 162 7.71 13.89 13.72
#